data_AF-A0A4U7I122-F1
#
_entry.id   AF-A0A4U7I122-F1
#
_cell.length_a   1.000
_cell.length_b   1.000
_cell.length_c   1.000
_cell.angle_alpha   90.00
_cell.angle_beta   90.00
_cell.angle_gamma   90.00
#
_symmetry.space_group_name_H-M   'P 1'
#
loop_
_entity.id
_entity.type
_entity.pdbx_description
1 polymer ?
#
loop_
_entity_poly.entity_id
_entity_poly.type
_entity_poly.pdbx_seq_one_letter_code
_entity_poly.pdbx_strand_id
1 'polypeptide(L)' 'MKLKSILNDSQIDFVKNELPGLPVDIDVNSEKYDVFCEGIETYYQTESFDEKYNITAKGKLAESIIDLLTDKGYW' A
#
# COMPACT_ATOMS: atom_id res chain seq x y z
N MET A 1 -14.46 -2.07 8.11
CA MET A 1 -13.93 -0.68 8.11
C MET A 1 -13.37 -0.40 6.73
N LYS A 2 -13.58 0.80 6.16
CA LYS A 2 -13.12 1.09 4.80
C LYS A 2 -11.64 1.43 4.76
N LEU A 3 -10.88 0.82 3.86
CA LEU A 3 -9.45 1.06 3.70
C LEU A 3 -9.14 2.54 3.42
N LYS A 4 -9.88 3.19 2.52
CA LYS A 4 -9.77 4.63 2.25
C LYS A 4 -10.00 5.56 3.45
N SER A 5 -10.59 5.08 4.56
CA SER A 5 -10.73 5.87 5.80
C SER A 5 -9.54 5.72 6.75
N ILE A 6 -8.65 4.78 6.45
CA ILE A 6 -7.42 4.51 7.21
C ILE A 6 -6.25 5.22 6.53
N LEU A 7 -6.16 5.13 5.21
CA LEU A 7 -5.11 5.75 4.40
C LEU A 7 -5.30 7.28 4.30
N ASN A 8 -4.19 8.00 4.15
CA ASN A 8 -4.21 9.43 3.82
C ASN A 8 -4.26 9.67 2.29
N ASP A 9 -4.49 10.91 1.88
CA ASP A 9 -4.63 11.27 0.46
C ASP A 9 -3.39 10.91 -0.36
N SER A 10 -2.18 11.13 0.16
CA SER A 10 -0.94 10.80 -0.55
C SER A 10 -0.77 9.29 -0.78
N GLN A 11 -1.16 8.47 0.19
CA GLN A 11 -1.15 7.01 0.07
C GLN A 11 -2.21 6.55 -0.93
N ILE A 12 -3.41 7.14 -0.90
CA ILE A 12 -4.48 6.83 -1.86
C ILE A 12 -4.06 7.19 -3.28
N ASP A 13 -3.45 8.36 -3.48
CA ASP A 13 -2.97 8.80 -4.79
C ASP A 13 -1.82 7.92 -5.30
N PHE A 14 -0.91 7.51 -4.41
CA PHE A 14 0.12 6.53 -4.74
C PHE A 14 -0.50 5.24 -5.27
N VAL A 15 -1.45 4.64 -4.55
CA VAL A 15 -2.07 3.38 -4.98
C VAL A 15 -2.78 3.56 -6.32
N LYS A 16 -3.53 4.65 -6.51
CA LYS A 16 -4.23 4.88 -7.78
C LYS A 16 -3.31 5.05 -8.98
N ASN A 17 -2.16 5.71 -8.79
CA ASN A 17 -1.24 6.05 -9.88
C ASN A 17 -0.27 4.90 -10.19
N GLU A 18 0.26 4.25 -9.17
CA GLU A 18 1.29 3.21 -9.33
C GLU A 18 0.69 1.80 -9.40
N LEU A 19 -0.48 1.61 -8.79
CA LEU A 19 -1.14 0.31 -8.64
C LEU A 19 -2.63 0.41 -9.05
N PRO A 20 -2.96 0.86 -10.28
CA PRO A 20 -4.34 1.18 -10.68
C PRO A 20 -5.32 0.00 -10.61
N GLY A 21 -4.81 -1.24 -10.56
CA GLY A 21 -5.62 -2.45 -10.36
C GLY A 21 -5.99 -2.74 -8.90
N LEU A 22 -5.35 -2.06 -7.93
CA LEU A 22 -5.59 -2.32 -6.51
C LEU A 22 -6.82 -1.57 -5.99
N PRO A 23 -7.78 -2.27 -5.38
CA PRO A 23 -9.01 -1.64 -4.94
C PRO A 23 -8.81 -0.95 -3.59
N VAL A 24 -8.96 0.39 -3.55
CA VAL A 24 -8.83 1.20 -2.32
C VAL A 24 -10.14 1.44 -1.57
N ASP A 25 -11.30 1.27 -2.23
CA ASP A 25 -12.63 1.42 -1.62
C ASP A 25 -13.23 0.09 -1.17
N ILE A 26 -12.43 -0.69 -0.45
CA ILE A 26 -12.79 -2.02 0.07
C ILE A 26 -12.90 -2.00 1.58
N ASP A 27 -13.50 -3.05 2.14
CA ASP A 27 -13.44 -3.29 3.58
C ASP A 27 -12.17 -4.07 3.92
N VAL A 28 -11.52 -3.74 5.04
CA VAL A 28 -10.34 -4.47 5.55
C VAL A 28 -10.64 -5.93 5.88
N ASN A 29 -11.92 -6.30 6.07
CA ASN A 29 -12.32 -7.69 6.30
C ASN A 29 -12.75 -8.43 5.01
N SER A 30 -12.56 -7.82 3.84
CA SER A 30 -12.97 -8.44 2.57
C SER A 30 -11.84 -9.25 1.95
N GLU A 31 -12.15 -10.28 1.16
CA GLU A 31 -11.14 -11.06 0.41
C GLU A 31 -10.29 -10.18 -0.53
N LYS A 32 -10.83 -9.02 -0.95
CA LYS A 32 -10.09 -8.05 -1.77
C LYS A 32 -9.02 -7.30 -1.00
N TYR A 33 -9.05 -7.35 0.34
CA TYR A 33 -8.04 -6.73 1.20
C TYR A 33 -6.73 -7.50 1.14
N ASP A 34 -6.78 -8.82 1.13
CA ASP A 34 -5.58 -9.66 0.95
C ASP A 34 -4.89 -9.34 -0.38
N VAL A 35 -5.68 -9.17 -1.46
CA VAL A 35 -5.18 -8.74 -2.77
C VAL A 35 -4.54 -7.34 -2.71
N PHE A 36 -5.11 -6.43 -1.92
CA PHE A 36 -4.52 -5.11 -1.69
C PHE A 36 -3.17 -5.22 -0.98
N CYS A 37 -3.09 -5.97 0.12
CA CYS A 37 -1.86 -6.18 0.88
C CYS A 37 -0.78 -6.82 0.02
N GLU A 38 -1.09 -7.90 -0.69
CA GLU A 38 -0.15 -8.59 -1.59
C GLU A 38 0.39 -7.65 -2.68
N GLY A 39 -0.46 -6.79 -3.23
CA GLY A 39 -0.02 -5.81 -4.25
C GLY A 39 0.89 -4.72 -3.70
N ILE A 40 0.63 -4.22 -2.48
CA ILE A 40 1.51 -3.26 -1.81
C ILE A 40 2.85 -3.91 -1.45
N GLU A 41 2.82 -5.13 -0.91
CA GLU A 41 4.04 -5.88 -0.56
C GLU A 41 4.87 -6.19 -1.81
N THR A 42 4.23 -6.61 -2.89
CA THR A 42 4.92 -6.87 -4.17
C THR A 42 5.60 -5.61 -4.67
N TYR A 43 4.90 -4.47 -4.70
CA TYR A 43 5.50 -3.19 -5.09
C TYR A 43 6.67 -2.81 -4.17
N TYR A 44 6.51 -3.04 -2.87
CA TYR A 44 7.57 -2.79 -1.90
C TYR A 44 8.83 -3.61 -2.20
N GLN A 45 8.67 -4.87 -2.59
CA GLN A 45 9.79 -5.76 -2.85
C GLN A 45 10.45 -5.52 -4.22
N THR A 46 9.68 -5.15 -5.24
CA THR A 46 10.19 -5.11 -6.63
C THR A 46 10.48 -3.72 -7.17
N GLU A 47 9.74 -2.69 -6.77
CA GLU A 47 9.78 -1.35 -7.38
C GLU A 47 10.26 -0.24 -6.41
N SER A 48 10.52 -0.58 -5.15
CA SER A 48 10.78 0.44 -4.12
C SER A 48 12.24 0.84 -3.96
N PHE A 49 13.16 0.20 -4.69
CA PHE A 49 14.59 0.45 -4.59
C PHE A 49 15.17 0.90 -5.93
N ASP A 50 16.06 1.89 -5.90
CA ASP A 50 16.84 2.28 -7.08
C ASP A 50 18.00 1.30 -7.35
N GLU A 51 18.73 1.49 -8.45
CA GLU A 51 19.88 0.65 -8.83
C GLU A 51 21.01 0.62 -7.77
N LYS A 52 20.99 1.57 -6.83
CA LYS A 52 21.94 1.68 -5.72
C LYS A 52 21.38 1.12 -4.42
N TYR A 53 20.24 0.43 -4.47
CA TYR A 53 19.52 -0.12 -3.33
C TYR A 53 19.03 0.93 -2.33
N ASN A 54 18.87 2.20 -2.75
CA ASN A 54 18.23 3.20 -1.91
C ASN A 54 16.71 3.12 -2.08
N ILE A 55 15.98 3.22 -0.97
CA ILE A 55 14.52 3.29 -1.01
C ILE A 55 14.08 4.58 -1.71
N THR A 56 13.21 4.44 -2.71
CA THR A 56 12.66 5.55 -3.49
C THR A 56 11.58 6.29 -2.69
N ALA A 57 11.20 7.49 -3.14
CA ALA A 57 10.10 8.23 -2.50
C ALA A 57 8.77 7.45 -2.54
N LYS A 58 8.52 6.72 -3.64
CA LYS A 58 7.34 5.85 -3.78
C LYS A 58 7.46 4.61 -2.90
N GLY A 59 8.66 4.06 -2.77
CA GLY A 59 8.94 2.96 -1.85
C GLY A 59 8.65 3.30 -0.39
N LYS A 60 9.02 4.51 0.04
CA LYS A 60 8.67 5.02 1.38
C LYS A 60 7.15 5.16 1.57
N LEU A 61 6.40 5.47 0.51
CA LEU A 61 4.94 5.52 0.59
C LEU A 61 4.37 4.11 0.75
N ALA A 62 4.85 3.13 -0.02
CA ALA A 62 4.48 1.73 0.15
C ALA A 62 4.80 1.21 1.56
N GLU A 63 6.01 1.44 2.05
CA GLU A 63 6.45 1.12 3.43
C GLU A 63 5.50 1.75 4.47
N SER A 64 5.19 3.05 4.33
CA SER A 64 4.30 3.75 5.26
C SER A 64 2.87 3.17 5.30
N ILE A 65 2.41 2.54 4.23
CA ILE A 65 1.10 1.87 4.18
C ILE A 65 1.17 0.56 4.98
N ILE A 66 2.24 -0.23 4.76
CA ILE A 66 2.47 -1.50 5.48
C ILE A 66 2.57 -1.22 6.98
N ASP A 67 3.39 -0.25 7.38
CA ASP A 67 3.58 0.14 8.78
C ASP A 67 2.25 0.58 9.42
N LEU A 68 1.49 1.44 8.74
CA LEU A 68 0.21 1.94 9.24
C LEU A 68 -0.82 0.83 9.45
N LEU A 69 -0.89 -0.15 8.55
CA LEU A 69 -1.84 -1.25 8.63
C LEU A 69 -1.42 -2.26 9.71
N THR A 70 -0.12 -2.53 9.84
CA THR A 70 0.46 -3.36 10.91
C THR A 70 0.20 -2.73 12.29
N ASP A 71 0.49 -1.43 12.45
CA ASP A 71 0.29 -0.70 13.70
C ASP A 71 -1.18 -0.69 14.16
N LYS A 72 -2.11 -0.74 13.20
CA LYS A 72 -3.55 -0.79 13.47
C LYS A 72 -4.09 -2.21 13.65
N GLY A 73 -3.26 -3.24 13.48
CA GLY A 73 -3.64 -4.64 13.57
C GLY A 73 -4.52 -5.11 12.42
N TYR A 74 -4.41 -4.45 11.25
CA TYR A 74 -5.06 -4.88 10.02
C TYR A 74 -4.12 -5.67 9.11
N TRP A 75 -2.83 -5.74 9.42
CA TRP A 75 -1.83 -6.54 8.72
C TRP A 75 -1.08 -7.40 9.75
#